data_AF-A0A0C3ITI4-F1
#
_entry.id   AF-A0A0C3ITI4-F1
#
_cell.length_a   1.000
_cell.length_b   1.000
_cell.length_c   1.000
_cell.angle_alpha   90.00
_cell.angle_beta   90.00
_cell.angle_gamma   90.00
#
_symmetry.space_group_name_H-M   'P 1'
#
loop_
_entity.id
_entity.type
_entity.pdbx_description
1 polymer ?
#
loop_
_entity_poly.entity_id
_entity_poly.type
_entity_poly.pdbx_seq_one_letter_code
_entity_poly.pdbx_strand_id
1 'polypeptide(L)'
;MSYANGSWSYADETDHAHNAEVVDGPPHPSIDEDDPDPFLIDEEVRSDNLDLADILEHITVIHALVSWLHLQFHLPCIACNALLAILTLLLFLLNPTATSPFTTLQSRNCLLGVNRPIHTLLVCPNCHDVYPLALSPHCHDTCTSCHIELFLPGQTLHGNTRMLKTPVIKYPYLPLSEQIVSILKIPGIEATLDEWQDKPQKPGMYMDIFNSNICHMKLKGPNGNLFFSNQMNECGGPNGELRLGVNLGVDWYALPTDFMIQLNILHDRFSYIQSNIPIVSDLLWLWKHGIKVPTESWLEGQLVHVALVAVVCDKPAAHKIGGFTSHSHTYFCTECWISVADKMNPNAFQQGDAEQCHLGNQYCNLVTLNAQKTFVKEYATQYSQLSRLPYFDLVAQIIIDLMHNLFLGAS
;
A
#
# COMPACT_ATOMS: atom_id res chain seq x y z
N MET A 1 13.83 22.19 -47.45
CA MET A 1 13.90 20.96 -46.66
C MET A 1 13.63 21.36 -45.21
N SER A 2 12.36 21.26 -44.82
CA SER A 2 11.83 21.73 -43.54
C SER A 2 11.77 20.57 -42.54
N TYR A 3 12.35 20.75 -41.37
CA TYR A 3 12.17 19.86 -40.23
C TYR A 3 10.84 20.21 -39.55
N ALA A 4 10.01 19.18 -39.34
CA ALA A 4 8.70 19.31 -38.71
C ALA A 4 8.85 19.40 -37.18
N ASN A 5 8.33 20.49 -36.60
CA ASN A 5 8.06 20.60 -35.17
C ASN A 5 6.88 19.68 -34.82
N GLY A 6 7.17 18.55 -34.19
CA GLY A 6 6.15 17.71 -33.54
C GLY A 6 5.82 18.27 -32.16
N SER A 7 4.76 19.09 -32.07
CA SER A 7 4.14 19.46 -30.81
C SER A 7 3.41 18.24 -30.25
N TRP A 8 3.79 17.77 -29.06
CA TRP A 8 3.05 16.72 -28.35
C TRP A 8 1.88 17.38 -27.63
N SER A 9 0.69 17.28 -28.21
CA SER A 9 -0.56 17.67 -27.53
C SER A 9 -1.14 16.45 -26.81
N TYR A 10 -1.40 16.58 -25.52
CA TYR A 10 -2.29 15.65 -24.81
C TYR A 10 -3.66 15.66 -25.47
N ALA A 11 -4.22 14.47 -25.70
CA ALA A 11 -5.54 14.33 -26.27
C ALA A 11 -6.58 14.94 -25.33
N ASP A 12 -7.35 15.88 -25.87
CA ASP A 12 -8.51 16.50 -25.25
C ASP A 12 -9.52 15.41 -24.84
N GLU A 13 -9.96 15.42 -23.58
CA GLU A 13 -11.00 14.52 -23.09
C GLU A 13 -12.35 14.93 -23.69
N THR A 14 -12.66 14.44 -24.89
CA THR A 14 -14.01 14.55 -25.44
C THR A 14 -14.90 13.40 -24.98
N ASP A 15 -15.95 13.80 -24.27
CA ASP A 15 -17.07 13.02 -23.75
C ASP A 15 -17.67 11.98 -24.71
N HIS A 16 -17.93 10.79 -24.17
CA HIS A 16 -19.09 9.99 -24.58
C HIS A 16 -19.90 9.63 -23.34
N ALA A 17 -21.04 10.30 -23.19
CA ALA A 17 -22.02 10.06 -22.14
C ALA A 17 -22.72 8.71 -22.37
N HIS A 18 -22.57 7.79 -21.42
CA HIS A 18 -23.50 6.70 -21.22
C HIS A 18 -24.26 6.95 -19.91
N ASN A 19 -25.56 7.23 -20.06
CA ASN A 19 -26.50 7.39 -18.96
C ASN A 19 -26.64 6.06 -18.21
N ALA A 20 -26.11 5.99 -16.99
CA ALA A 20 -26.47 4.96 -16.01
C ALA A 20 -27.36 5.61 -14.95
N GLU A 21 -28.53 5.01 -14.69
CA GLU A 21 -29.49 5.46 -13.70
C GLU A 21 -28.91 5.41 -12.28
N VAL A 22 -29.26 6.44 -11.51
CA VAL A 22 -28.78 6.75 -10.16
C VAL A 22 -29.53 5.88 -9.15
N VAL A 23 -28.80 5.25 -8.22
CA VAL A 23 -29.36 4.67 -6.99
C VAL A 23 -28.80 5.47 -5.82
N ASP A 24 -29.70 6.11 -5.07
CA ASP A 24 -29.39 6.93 -3.89
C ASP A 24 -28.85 6.06 -2.73
N GLY A 25 -27.64 6.36 -2.25
CA GLY A 25 -27.09 5.81 -1.01
C GLY A 25 -27.38 6.72 0.19
N PRO A 26 -27.66 6.16 1.39
CA PRO A 26 -27.93 6.96 2.59
C PRO A 26 -26.64 7.61 3.14
N PRO A 27 -26.75 8.63 4.01
CA PRO A 27 -25.58 9.25 4.64
C PRO A 27 -24.89 8.25 5.58
N HIS A 28 -23.57 8.14 5.48
CA HIS A 28 -22.73 7.30 6.34
C HIS A 28 -22.96 7.66 7.83
N PRO A 29 -23.34 6.70 8.69
CA PRO A 29 -23.43 6.90 10.13
C PRO A 29 -22.03 6.99 10.77
N SER A 30 -21.93 7.73 11.87
CA SER A 30 -20.72 8.02 12.65
C SER A 30 -20.17 6.79 13.42
N ILE A 31 -19.82 5.73 12.71
CA ILE A 31 -19.01 4.62 13.19
C ILE A 31 -17.62 4.85 12.60
N ASP A 32 -16.57 4.83 13.43
CA ASP A 32 -15.18 4.90 12.95
C ASP A 32 -14.95 3.65 12.08
N GLU A 33 -14.96 3.81 10.75
CA GLU A 33 -14.92 2.69 9.79
C GLU A 33 -13.63 1.86 9.89
N ASP A 34 -12.63 2.39 10.60
CA ASP A 34 -11.33 1.79 10.86
C ASP A 34 -11.13 1.29 12.30
N ASP A 35 -12.16 1.29 13.14
CA ASP A 35 -12.08 0.80 14.51
C ASP A 35 -13.12 -0.31 14.78
N PRO A 36 -12.73 -1.61 14.68
CA PRO A 36 -11.39 -2.12 14.37
C PRO A 36 -11.03 -2.08 12.87
N ASP A 37 -9.74 -2.17 12.55
CA ASP A 37 -9.25 -2.19 11.15
C ASP A 37 -9.92 -3.36 10.37
N PRO A 38 -10.70 -3.06 9.31
CA PRO A 38 -11.44 -4.08 8.58
C PRO A 38 -10.55 -5.05 7.80
N PHE A 39 -9.28 -4.70 7.56
CA PHE A 39 -8.29 -5.53 6.87
C PHE A 39 -7.36 -6.26 7.85
N LEU A 40 -7.54 -6.09 9.16
CA LEU A 40 -6.75 -6.78 10.17
C LEU A 40 -7.04 -8.28 10.12
N ILE A 41 -5.98 -9.07 10.01
CA ILE A 41 -6.07 -10.52 9.91
C ILE A 41 -5.81 -11.13 11.28
N ASP A 42 -6.85 -11.73 11.87
CA ASP A 42 -6.79 -12.42 13.15
C ASP A 42 -5.70 -13.49 13.18
N GLU A 43 -4.99 -13.56 14.31
CA GLU A 43 -3.92 -14.54 14.59
C GLU A 43 -4.36 -16.00 14.38
N GLU A 44 -5.65 -16.33 14.56
CA GLU A 44 -6.16 -17.69 14.37
C GLU A 44 -6.14 -18.14 12.90
N VAL A 45 -6.24 -17.20 11.95
CA VAL A 45 -6.10 -17.45 10.50
C VAL A 45 -4.62 -17.53 10.10
N ARG A 46 -3.68 -17.07 10.94
CA ARG A 46 -2.23 -17.12 10.71
C ARG A 46 -1.62 -18.52 10.94
N SER A 47 -2.42 -19.53 11.28
CA SER A 47 -1.96 -20.86 11.73
C SER A 47 -1.37 -21.79 10.64
N ASP A 48 -1.00 -21.26 9.46
CA ASP A 48 -0.15 -21.98 8.50
C ASP A 48 1.35 -21.78 8.75
N ASN A 49 1.74 -21.16 9.87
CA ASN A 49 3.12 -21.22 10.37
C ASN A 49 3.40 -22.62 10.93
N LEU A 50 3.67 -23.60 10.04
CA LEU A 50 4.43 -24.78 10.45
C LEU A 50 5.77 -24.27 10.99
N ASP A 51 6.01 -24.46 12.28
CA ASP A 51 7.29 -24.14 12.87
C ASP A 51 8.37 -24.93 12.13
N LEU A 52 9.44 -24.26 11.66
CA LEU A 52 10.51 -24.90 10.91
C LEU A 52 11.16 -26.07 11.71
N ALA A 53 10.98 -26.05 13.03
CA ALA A 53 11.37 -27.10 13.97
C ALA A 53 10.62 -28.43 13.81
N ASP A 54 9.41 -28.43 13.25
CA ASP A 54 8.59 -29.63 13.04
C ASP A 54 8.88 -30.32 11.69
N ILE A 55 9.68 -29.69 10.82
CA ILE A 55 10.03 -30.21 9.50
C ILE A 55 11.34 -30.99 9.58
N LEU A 56 11.32 -32.19 9.03
CA LEU A 56 12.47 -33.08 9.02
C LEU A 56 13.64 -32.44 8.24
N GLU A 57 14.83 -32.42 8.84
CA GLU A 57 16.01 -31.67 8.35
C GLU A 57 16.32 -31.88 6.85
N HIS A 58 16.19 -33.12 6.35
CA HIS A 58 16.47 -33.41 4.95
C HIS A 58 15.46 -32.80 3.98
N ILE A 59 14.20 -32.63 4.40
CA ILE A 59 13.16 -31.95 3.63
C ILE A 59 13.50 -30.46 3.55
N THR A 60 13.93 -29.86 4.66
CA THR A 60 14.37 -28.45 4.73
C THR A 60 15.56 -28.18 3.81
N VAL A 61 16.58 -29.07 3.80
CA VAL A 61 17.74 -28.94 2.90
C VAL A 61 17.35 -28.99 1.43
N ILE A 62 16.48 -29.92 1.05
CA ILE A 62 15.97 -30.03 -0.32
C ILE A 62 15.25 -28.74 -0.71
N HIS A 63 14.36 -28.24 0.14
CA HIS A 63 13.61 -27.02 -0.13
C HIS A 63 14.51 -25.78 -0.20
N ALA A 64 15.50 -25.66 0.68
CA ALA A 64 16.47 -24.57 0.68
C ALA A 64 17.29 -24.56 -0.63
N LEU A 65 17.74 -25.73 -1.09
CA LEU A 65 18.47 -25.87 -2.36
C LEU A 65 17.63 -25.40 -3.55
N VAL A 66 16.39 -25.88 -3.68
CA VAL A 66 15.54 -25.50 -4.82
C VAL A 66 15.17 -24.01 -4.76
N SER A 67 14.99 -23.46 -3.56
CA SER A 67 14.71 -22.02 -3.37
C SER A 67 15.91 -21.17 -3.73
N TRP A 68 17.10 -21.56 -3.31
CA TRP A 68 18.34 -20.88 -3.70
C TRP A 68 18.56 -20.93 -5.22
N LEU A 69 18.34 -22.07 -5.87
CA LEU A 69 18.43 -22.18 -7.33
C LEU A 69 17.42 -21.27 -8.05
N HIS A 70 16.19 -21.20 -7.53
CA HIS A 70 15.16 -20.31 -8.05
C HIS A 70 15.56 -18.83 -7.93
N LEU A 71 16.02 -18.40 -6.76
CA LEU A 71 16.32 -17.00 -6.49
C LEU A 71 17.63 -16.54 -7.13
N GLN A 72 18.70 -17.35 -7.03
CA GLN A 72 20.04 -16.96 -7.47
C GLN A 72 20.25 -17.13 -8.98
N PHE A 73 19.59 -18.12 -9.60
CA PHE A 73 19.77 -18.45 -11.02
C PHE A 73 18.50 -18.26 -11.84
N HIS A 74 17.46 -17.66 -11.26
CA HIS A 74 16.16 -17.42 -11.93
C HIS A 74 15.55 -18.69 -12.52
N LEU A 75 15.73 -19.84 -11.85
CA LEU A 75 15.22 -21.13 -12.33
C LEU A 75 13.68 -21.06 -12.41
N PRO A 76 13.04 -21.29 -13.58
CA PRO A 76 11.59 -21.17 -13.71
C PRO A 76 10.82 -22.09 -12.75
N CYS A 77 9.62 -21.67 -12.32
CA CYS A 77 8.79 -22.44 -11.37
C CYS A 77 8.51 -23.87 -11.86
N ILE A 78 8.34 -24.05 -13.17
CA ILE A 78 8.13 -25.37 -13.79
C ILE A 78 9.35 -26.27 -13.55
N ALA A 79 10.56 -25.75 -13.74
CA ALA A 79 11.79 -26.49 -13.51
C ALA A 79 12.01 -26.77 -12.01
N CYS A 80 11.63 -25.85 -11.13
CA CYS A 80 11.66 -26.08 -9.69
C CYS A 80 10.71 -27.21 -9.27
N ASN A 81 9.48 -27.23 -9.79
CA ASN A 81 8.51 -28.29 -9.53
C ASN A 81 9.02 -29.64 -10.06
N ALA A 82 9.63 -29.67 -11.24
CA ALA A 82 10.25 -30.88 -11.78
C ALA A 82 11.39 -31.37 -10.88
N LEU A 83 12.25 -30.47 -10.39
CA LEU A 83 13.36 -30.82 -9.48
C LEU A 83 12.84 -31.42 -8.17
N LEU A 84 11.80 -30.81 -7.57
CA LEU A 84 11.16 -31.32 -6.36
C LEU A 84 10.52 -32.71 -6.60
N ALA A 85 9.88 -32.93 -7.74
CA ALA A 85 9.33 -34.23 -8.09
C ALA A 85 10.42 -35.30 -8.20
N ILE A 86 11.54 -34.98 -8.85
CA ILE A 86 12.67 -35.90 -8.99
C ILE A 86 13.29 -36.23 -7.61
N LEU A 87 13.52 -35.21 -6.77
CA LEU A 87 14.07 -35.40 -5.43
C LEU A 87 13.13 -36.19 -4.52
N THR A 88 11.82 -36.00 -4.68
CA THR A 88 10.78 -36.80 -4.01
C THR A 88 10.87 -38.27 -4.40
N LEU A 89 10.97 -38.57 -5.70
CA LEU A 89 11.10 -39.93 -6.20
C LEU A 89 12.40 -40.60 -5.70
N LEU A 90 13.50 -39.85 -5.65
CA LEU A 90 14.77 -40.33 -5.10
C LEU A 90 14.67 -40.64 -3.61
N LEU A 91 13.99 -39.80 -2.83
CA LEU A 91 13.73 -40.05 -1.41
C LEU A 91 12.88 -41.30 -1.20
N PHE A 92 11.80 -41.48 -1.96
CA PHE A 92 10.96 -42.68 -1.88
C PHE A 92 11.72 -43.95 -2.28
N LEU A 93 12.67 -43.85 -3.21
CA LEU A 93 13.53 -44.96 -3.59
C LEU A 93 14.46 -45.38 -2.45
N LEU A 94 15.00 -44.42 -1.71
CA LEU A 94 15.93 -44.67 -0.60
C LEU A 94 15.20 -45.04 0.71
N ASN A 95 14.03 -44.47 0.95
CA ASN A 95 13.20 -44.72 2.11
C ASN A 95 11.70 -44.65 1.75
N PRO A 96 11.03 -45.81 1.59
CA PRO A 96 9.62 -45.86 1.18
C PRO A 96 8.65 -45.24 2.18
N THR A 97 9.05 -45.06 3.44
CA THR A 97 8.22 -44.45 4.49
C THR A 97 8.47 -42.96 4.68
N ALA A 98 9.36 -42.36 3.87
CA ALA A 98 9.65 -40.93 3.95
C ALA A 98 8.44 -40.08 3.53
N THR A 99 8.24 -38.97 4.23
CA THR A 99 7.25 -37.96 3.87
C THR A 99 7.67 -37.29 2.57
N SER A 100 6.72 -37.08 1.65
CA SER A 100 7.00 -36.43 0.37
C SER A 100 7.39 -34.96 0.59
N PRO A 101 8.52 -34.48 0.03
CA PRO A 101 8.81 -33.05 -0.03
C PRO A 101 8.09 -32.37 -1.22
N PHE A 102 7.18 -33.05 -1.94
CA PHE A 102 6.47 -32.42 -3.05
C PHE A 102 5.36 -31.49 -2.54
N THR A 103 5.73 -30.22 -2.37
CA THR A 103 4.83 -29.09 -2.19
C THR A 103 5.09 -28.09 -3.32
N THR A 104 4.07 -27.32 -3.73
CA THR A 104 4.27 -26.32 -4.79
C THR A 104 5.30 -25.28 -4.35
N LEU A 105 6.06 -24.71 -5.29
CA LEU A 105 7.08 -23.68 -4.98
C LEU A 105 6.52 -22.54 -4.10
N GLN A 106 5.25 -22.18 -4.29
CA GLN A 106 4.58 -21.14 -3.54
C GLN A 106 4.33 -21.54 -2.08
N SER A 107 3.83 -22.75 -1.81
CA SER A 107 3.70 -23.23 -0.44
C SER A 107 5.06 -23.49 0.20
N ARG A 108 6.07 -23.90 -0.58
CA ARG A 108 7.45 -24.08 -0.12
C ARG A 108 8.11 -22.77 0.33
N ASN A 109 8.03 -21.73 -0.48
CA ASN A 109 8.63 -20.46 -0.09
C ASN A 109 7.88 -19.87 1.12
N CYS A 110 6.57 -20.10 1.25
CA CYS A 110 5.81 -19.76 2.45
C CYS A 110 6.32 -20.55 3.67
N LEU A 111 6.52 -21.88 3.52
CA LEU A 111 7.02 -22.78 4.55
C LEU A 111 8.44 -22.45 5.04
N LEU A 112 9.32 -22.00 4.13
CA LEU A 112 10.67 -21.57 4.47
C LEU A 112 10.73 -20.11 5.00
N GLY A 113 9.59 -19.41 5.08
CA GLY A 113 9.54 -17.98 5.39
C GLY A 113 10.18 -17.09 4.32
N VAL A 114 10.46 -17.64 3.14
CA VAL A 114 11.11 -16.96 2.00
C VAL A 114 10.11 -16.12 1.20
N ASN A 115 8.87 -16.60 1.04
CA ASN A 115 7.77 -15.82 0.48
C ASN A 115 6.85 -15.39 1.63
N ARG A 116 6.59 -14.09 1.72
CA ARG A 116 5.56 -13.57 2.59
C ARG A 116 4.18 -13.87 1.99
N PRO A 117 3.17 -14.21 2.80
CA PRO A 117 1.83 -14.47 2.29
C PRO A 117 1.27 -13.16 1.74
N ILE A 118 1.16 -13.09 0.40
CA ILE A 118 0.41 -12.03 -0.24
C ILE A 118 -1.06 -12.42 -0.16
N HIS A 119 -1.82 -11.66 0.62
CA HIS A 119 -3.26 -11.85 0.78
C HIS A 119 -3.97 -11.39 -0.49
N THR A 120 -5.01 -12.13 -0.89
CA THR A 120 -5.84 -11.74 -2.02
C THR A 120 -7.13 -11.12 -1.49
N LEU A 121 -7.19 -9.79 -1.48
CA LEU A 121 -8.39 -9.02 -1.18
C LEU A 121 -9.32 -8.97 -2.40
N LEU A 122 -10.59 -8.67 -2.13
CA LEU A 122 -11.65 -8.60 -3.15
C LEU A 122 -11.86 -7.14 -3.57
N VAL A 123 -12.20 -6.91 -4.83
CA VAL A 123 -12.53 -5.57 -5.33
C VAL A 123 -13.86 -5.61 -6.06
N CYS A 124 -14.73 -4.66 -5.77
CA CYS A 124 -15.98 -4.49 -6.50
C CYS A 124 -15.70 -4.04 -7.94
N PRO A 125 -16.22 -4.74 -8.98
CA PRO A 125 -15.98 -4.37 -10.37
C PRO A 125 -16.70 -3.10 -10.83
N ASN A 126 -17.56 -2.49 -9.99
CA ASN A 126 -18.29 -1.26 -10.33
C ASN A 126 -17.78 -0.03 -9.56
N CYS A 127 -17.77 -0.09 -8.23
CA CYS A 127 -17.29 1.02 -7.40
C CYS A 127 -15.81 0.93 -7.03
N HIS A 128 -15.14 -0.19 -7.29
CA HIS A 128 -13.74 -0.43 -6.95
C HIS A 128 -13.39 -0.40 -5.45
N ASP A 129 -14.40 -0.47 -4.58
CA ASP A 129 -14.15 -0.66 -3.14
C ASP A 129 -13.45 -1.99 -2.89
N VAL A 130 -12.48 -1.95 -1.96
CA VAL A 130 -11.71 -3.11 -1.54
C VAL A 130 -12.37 -3.72 -0.31
N TYR A 131 -12.52 -5.04 -0.30
CA TYR A 131 -13.15 -5.79 0.80
C TYR A 131 -12.15 -6.74 1.47
N PRO A 132 -12.41 -7.11 2.74
CA PRO A 132 -11.58 -8.05 3.49
C PRO A 132 -11.45 -9.41 2.80
N LEU A 133 -10.51 -10.24 3.28
CA LEU A 133 -10.30 -11.59 2.73
C LEU A 133 -11.60 -12.40 2.72
N ALA A 134 -11.78 -13.24 1.70
CA ALA A 134 -12.93 -14.13 1.55
C ALA A 134 -13.21 -15.06 2.76
N LEU A 135 -12.21 -15.26 3.62
CA LEU A 135 -12.27 -16.08 4.82
C LEU A 135 -12.61 -15.27 6.09
N SER A 136 -12.58 -13.94 6.01
CA SER A 136 -12.92 -13.06 7.13
C SER A 136 -14.42 -13.10 7.42
N PRO A 137 -14.84 -13.06 8.70
CA PRO A 137 -16.24 -12.91 9.09
C PRO A 137 -16.89 -11.64 8.52
N HIS A 138 -16.07 -10.63 8.20
CA HIS A 138 -16.49 -9.34 7.66
C HIS A 138 -16.58 -9.32 6.13
N CYS A 139 -16.31 -10.45 5.47
CA CYS A 139 -16.45 -10.55 4.03
C CYS A 139 -17.90 -10.79 3.62
N HIS A 140 -18.37 -10.03 2.63
CA HIS A 140 -19.64 -10.24 1.97
C HIS A 140 -19.43 -10.84 0.58
N ASP A 141 -20.38 -11.68 0.13
CA ASP A 141 -20.35 -12.23 -1.24
C ASP A 141 -20.71 -11.16 -2.29
N THR A 142 -21.41 -10.11 -1.85
CA THR A 142 -21.84 -8.98 -2.67
C THR A 142 -21.30 -7.66 -2.14
N CYS A 143 -21.07 -6.73 -3.07
CA CYS A 143 -20.73 -5.34 -2.74
C CYS A 143 -21.87 -4.70 -1.93
N THR A 144 -21.55 -4.03 -0.83
CA THR A 144 -22.54 -3.36 0.04
C THR A 144 -23.18 -2.17 -0.66
N SER A 145 -22.42 -1.43 -1.46
CA SER A 145 -22.88 -0.23 -2.18
C SER A 145 -23.54 -0.54 -3.52
N CYS A 146 -23.00 -1.49 -4.29
CA CYS A 146 -23.48 -1.79 -5.66
C CYS A 146 -24.40 -3.01 -5.74
N HIS A 147 -24.46 -3.82 -4.68
CA HIS A 147 -25.22 -5.08 -4.65
C HIS A 147 -24.87 -6.06 -5.77
N ILE A 148 -23.62 -6.05 -6.24
CA ILE A 148 -23.11 -6.97 -7.26
C ILE A 148 -22.21 -8.05 -6.66
N GLU A 149 -22.18 -9.22 -7.29
CA GLU A 149 -21.35 -10.35 -6.88
C GLU A 149 -19.85 -10.02 -6.97
N LEU A 150 -19.12 -10.31 -5.89
CA LEU A 150 -17.66 -10.16 -5.82
C LEU A 150 -16.92 -11.43 -6.30
N PHE A 151 -17.65 -12.53 -6.48
CA PHE A 151 -17.11 -13.83 -6.89
C PHE A 151 -17.65 -14.28 -8.25
N LEU A 152 -16.82 -15.02 -8.98
CA LEU A 152 -17.23 -15.70 -10.20
C LEU A 152 -18.23 -16.83 -9.89
N PRO A 153 -19.12 -17.17 -10.83
CA PRO A 153 -20.07 -18.26 -10.64
C PRO A 153 -19.39 -19.57 -10.24
N GLY A 154 -20.04 -20.34 -9.37
CA GLY A 154 -19.55 -21.64 -8.89
C GLY A 154 -19.40 -22.71 -9.97
N GLN A 155 -19.79 -22.44 -11.22
CA GLN A 155 -19.56 -23.31 -12.38
C GLN A 155 -18.69 -22.61 -13.41
N THR A 156 -17.80 -23.36 -14.06
CA THR A 156 -17.05 -22.87 -15.22
C THR A 156 -17.92 -22.85 -16.47
N LEU A 157 -17.47 -22.16 -17.52
CA LEU A 157 -18.14 -22.18 -18.84
C LEU A 157 -18.26 -23.59 -19.44
N HIS A 158 -17.48 -24.56 -18.94
CA HIS A 158 -17.55 -25.97 -19.33
C HIS A 158 -18.42 -26.83 -18.39
N GLY A 159 -19.13 -26.22 -17.44
CA GLY A 159 -20.03 -26.93 -16.51
C GLY A 159 -19.33 -27.61 -15.33
N ASN A 160 -18.03 -27.37 -15.13
CA ASN A 160 -17.31 -27.93 -13.98
C ASN A 160 -17.56 -27.08 -12.73
N THR A 161 -17.89 -27.71 -11.61
CA THR A 161 -18.01 -27.01 -10.32
C THR A 161 -16.65 -26.54 -9.83
N ARG A 162 -16.54 -25.26 -9.46
CA ARG A 162 -15.35 -24.71 -8.82
C ARG A 162 -15.31 -25.17 -7.37
N MET A 163 -14.18 -25.73 -6.93
CA MET A 163 -13.98 -26.12 -5.54
C MET A 163 -13.80 -24.93 -4.60
N LEU A 164 -13.36 -23.77 -5.13
CA LEU A 164 -13.08 -22.55 -4.36
C LEU A 164 -13.76 -21.36 -5.03
N LYS A 165 -14.34 -20.48 -4.20
CA LYS A 165 -14.85 -19.18 -4.66
C LYS A 165 -13.68 -18.39 -5.26
N THR A 166 -13.84 -17.95 -6.51
CA THR A 166 -12.80 -17.18 -7.21
C THR A 166 -13.24 -15.73 -7.30
N PRO A 167 -12.48 -14.76 -6.77
CA PRO A 167 -12.83 -13.35 -6.89
C PRO A 167 -12.93 -12.90 -8.35
N VAL A 168 -13.84 -11.98 -8.65
CA VAL A 168 -13.96 -11.34 -9.97
C VAL A 168 -12.74 -10.46 -10.23
N ILE A 169 -12.39 -9.59 -9.28
CA ILE A 169 -11.17 -8.78 -9.28
C ILE A 169 -10.39 -9.10 -8.01
N LYS A 170 -9.06 -9.24 -8.17
CA LYS A 170 -8.12 -9.58 -7.10
C LYS A 170 -7.24 -8.40 -6.79
N TYR A 171 -7.08 -8.07 -5.51
CA TYR A 171 -6.11 -7.09 -5.04
C TYR A 171 -5.07 -7.80 -4.16
N PRO A 172 -3.83 -8.03 -4.65
CA PRO A 172 -2.76 -8.60 -3.85
C PRO A 172 -2.31 -7.59 -2.80
N TYR A 173 -2.35 -7.95 -1.53
CA TYR A 173 -1.98 -7.10 -0.41
C TYR A 173 -1.01 -7.81 0.53
N LEU A 174 0.05 -7.11 0.90
CA LEU A 174 0.98 -7.54 1.96
C LEU A 174 0.95 -6.48 3.07
N PRO A 175 0.23 -6.74 4.18
CA PRO A 175 0.07 -5.81 5.28
C PRO A 175 1.42 -5.29 5.78
N LEU A 176 1.50 -3.99 6.00
CA LEU A 176 2.67 -3.35 6.57
C LEU A 176 2.96 -3.94 7.97
N SER A 177 1.93 -4.19 8.77
CA SER A 177 2.06 -4.85 10.08
C SER A 177 2.84 -6.17 9.99
N GLU A 178 2.53 -7.04 9.03
CA GLU A 178 3.27 -8.30 8.81
C GLU A 178 4.71 -8.07 8.32
N GLN A 179 4.92 -7.07 7.45
CA GLN A 179 6.25 -6.72 6.98
C GLN A 179 7.15 -6.26 8.13
N ILE A 180 6.63 -5.44 9.04
CA ILE A 180 7.35 -4.93 10.21
C ILE A 180 7.70 -6.08 11.16
N VAL A 181 6.76 -6.98 11.47
CA VAL A 181 7.04 -8.17 12.31
C VAL A 181 8.21 -8.97 11.74
N SER A 182 8.22 -9.19 10.42
CA SER A 182 9.30 -9.93 9.77
C SER A 182 10.65 -9.19 9.81
N ILE A 183 10.65 -7.86 9.66
CA ILE A 183 11.88 -7.05 9.72
C ILE A 183 12.46 -7.05 11.12
N LEU A 184 11.63 -6.91 12.16
CA LEU A 184 12.07 -6.85 13.55
C LEU A 184 12.61 -8.18 14.10
N LYS A 185 12.31 -9.30 13.42
CA LYS A 185 12.92 -10.61 13.70
C LYS A 185 14.35 -10.74 13.20
N ILE A 186 14.86 -9.78 12.41
CA ILE A 186 16.24 -9.82 11.90
C ILE A 186 17.20 -9.48 13.05
N PRO A 187 18.17 -10.35 13.38
CA PRO A 187 19.10 -10.10 14.47
C PRO A 187 19.89 -8.80 14.28
N GLY A 188 20.03 -8.01 15.35
CA GLY A 188 20.75 -6.72 15.34
C GLY A 188 20.04 -5.54 14.65
N ILE A 189 18.83 -5.70 14.12
CA ILE A 189 18.10 -4.61 13.44
C ILE A 189 17.74 -3.47 14.40
N GLU A 190 17.45 -3.78 15.66
CA GLU A 190 17.05 -2.79 16.68
C GLU A 190 18.13 -1.72 16.88
N ALA A 191 19.40 -2.12 16.98
CA ALA A 191 20.51 -1.20 17.11
C ALA A 191 20.64 -0.25 15.89
N THR A 192 20.26 -0.72 14.71
CA THR A 192 20.24 0.10 13.49
C THR A 192 19.07 1.08 13.51
N LEU A 193 17.91 0.64 14.01
CA LEU A 193 16.70 1.45 14.13
C LEU A 193 16.82 2.52 15.22
N ASP A 194 17.61 2.30 16.26
CA ASP A 194 17.85 3.26 17.34
C ASP A 194 19.06 4.18 17.10
N GLU A 195 19.88 3.91 16.08
CA GLU A 195 21.12 4.66 15.79
C GLU A 195 20.91 6.17 15.66
N TRP A 196 19.72 6.61 15.24
CA TRP A 196 19.40 8.03 15.13
C TRP A 196 19.34 8.76 16.48
N GLN A 197 19.09 8.04 17.58
CA GLN A 197 19.00 8.62 18.92
C GLN A 197 20.36 9.14 19.41
N ASP A 198 21.45 8.49 19.00
CA ASP A 198 22.81 8.86 19.40
C ASP A 198 23.43 9.97 18.53
N LYS A 199 22.76 10.37 17.45
CA LYS A 199 23.31 11.35 16.50
C LYS A 199 23.22 12.77 17.07
N PRO A 200 24.35 13.50 17.14
CA PRO A 200 24.36 14.86 17.69
C PRO A 200 23.59 15.80 16.77
N GLN A 201 22.53 16.41 17.29
CA GLN A 201 21.73 17.38 16.56
C GLN A 201 22.39 18.77 16.59
N LYS A 202 22.47 19.42 15.42
CA LYS A 202 22.91 20.81 15.28
C LYS A 202 21.77 21.66 14.73
N PRO A 203 21.32 22.71 15.43
CA PRO A 203 20.26 23.58 14.93
C PRO A 203 20.59 24.14 13.54
N GLY A 204 19.67 23.99 12.59
CA GLY A 204 19.83 24.48 11.22
C GLY A 204 20.66 23.60 10.28
N MET A 205 21.16 22.45 10.74
CA MET A 205 21.80 21.45 9.89
C MET A 205 20.95 20.18 9.83
N TYR A 206 20.58 19.79 8.61
CA TYR A 206 19.91 18.51 8.35
C TYR A 206 20.97 17.46 8.01
N MET A 207 21.24 16.53 8.93
CA MET A 207 22.17 15.41 8.70
C MET A 207 21.42 14.13 8.32
N ASP A 208 20.22 13.94 8.85
CA ASP A 208 19.32 12.84 8.51
C ASP A 208 17.86 13.28 8.46
N ILE A 209 16.97 12.34 8.15
CA ILE A 209 15.52 12.58 8.06
C ILE A 209 14.89 12.92 9.41
N PHE A 210 15.48 12.47 10.53
CA PHE A 210 14.99 12.74 11.88
C PHE A 210 15.28 14.17 12.31
N ASN A 211 16.24 14.84 11.67
CA ASN A 211 16.47 16.29 11.84
C ASN A 211 15.46 17.15 11.06
N SER A 212 14.61 16.56 10.21
CA SER A 212 13.60 17.31 9.48
C SER A 212 12.57 17.94 10.43
N ASN A 213 11.99 19.08 10.03
CA ASN A 213 10.94 19.73 10.82
C ASN A 213 9.72 18.81 11.07
N ILE A 214 9.43 17.89 10.12
CA ILE A 214 8.36 16.91 10.27
C ILE A 214 8.65 15.97 11.44
N CYS A 215 9.75 15.21 11.38
CA CYS A 215 10.08 14.24 12.44
C CYS A 215 10.39 14.91 13.78
N HIS A 216 11.03 16.08 13.76
CA HIS A 216 11.53 16.75 14.96
C HIS A 216 10.45 17.58 15.69
N MET A 217 9.48 18.17 14.98
CA MET A 217 8.56 19.15 15.60
C MET A 217 7.08 18.90 15.32
N LYS A 218 6.73 18.38 14.14
CA LYS A 218 5.32 18.33 13.70
C LYS A 218 4.66 16.98 13.91
N LEU A 219 5.34 15.86 13.63
CA LEU A 219 4.75 14.54 13.66
C LEU A 219 4.36 14.15 15.09
N LYS A 220 3.05 14.03 15.34
CA LYS A 220 2.50 13.68 16.65
C LYS A 220 2.15 12.20 16.73
N GLY A 221 2.32 11.64 17.92
CA GLY A 221 1.75 10.34 18.29
C GLY A 221 0.29 10.45 18.74
N PRO A 222 -0.35 9.32 19.03
CA PRO A 222 -1.76 9.27 19.45
C PRO A 222 -2.07 10.06 20.72
N ASN A 223 -1.08 10.20 21.60
CA ASN A 223 -1.17 10.97 22.84
C ASN A 223 -0.96 12.48 22.64
N GLY A 224 -0.77 12.95 21.40
CA GLY A 224 -0.49 14.36 21.06
C GLY A 224 0.95 14.80 21.32
N ASN A 225 1.80 13.95 21.89
CA ASN A 225 3.24 14.22 22.05
C ASN A 225 3.98 13.96 20.74
N LEU A 226 5.26 14.35 20.68
CA LEU A 226 6.11 14.06 19.52
C LEU A 226 6.24 12.54 19.32
N PHE A 227 6.05 12.10 18.07
CA PHE A 227 6.17 10.68 17.74
C PHE A 227 7.62 10.19 17.89
N PHE A 228 8.58 10.97 17.36
CA PHE A 228 10.01 10.76 17.56
C PHE A 228 10.53 11.69 18.66
N SER A 229 10.33 11.28 19.92
CA SER A 229 10.96 11.94 21.07
C SER A 229 12.29 11.27 21.39
N ASN A 230 13.28 12.08 21.79
CA ASN A 230 14.61 11.62 22.19
C ASN A 230 15.09 12.38 23.44
N GLN A 231 14.33 12.25 24.53
CA GLN A 231 14.70 12.85 25.81
C GLN A 231 15.74 11.98 26.53
N MET A 232 16.55 12.57 27.41
CA MET A 232 17.63 11.86 28.13
C MET A 232 17.17 10.66 28.97
N ASN A 233 15.87 10.57 29.28
CA ASN A 233 15.24 9.50 30.05
C ASN A 233 14.53 8.45 29.16
N GLU A 234 14.57 8.58 27.84
CA GLU A 234 13.87 7.72 26.86
C GLU A 234 14.83 6.75 26.17
N CYS A 235 15.73 6.11 26.92
CA CYS A 235 16.59 5.06 26.35
C CYS A 235 15.73 3.88 25.87
N GLY A 236 15.64 3.68 24.55
CA GLY A 236 14.77 2.68 23.92
C GLY A 236 13.41 3.22 23.43
N GLY A 237 13.29 4.55 23.33
CA GLY A 237 12.10 5.24 22.80
C GLY A 237 11.12 5.73 23.87
N PRO A 238 10.15 6.57 23.48
CA PRO A 238 9.17 7.14 24.40
C PRO A 238 8.32 6.03 25.02
N ASN A 239 8.25 5.99 26.36
CA ASN A 239 7.60 4.93 27.16
C ASN A 239 8.18 3.52 26.99
N GLY A 240 9.40 3.38 26.45
CA GLY A 240 9.98 2.06 26.12
C GLY A 240 9.35 1.42 24.88
N GLU A 241 8.60 2.20 24.09
CA GLU A 241 7.98 1.78 22.84
C GLU A 241 8.87 2.10 21.66
N LEU A 242 8.92 1.19 20.69
CA LEU A 242 9.65 1.40 19.44
C LEU A 242 8.80 2.25 18.48
N ARG A 243 9.39 3.32 17.96
CA ARG A 243 8.73 4.26 17.02
C ARG A 243 9.38 4.15 15.66
N LEU A 244 8.61 3.70 14.67
CA LEU A 244 9.10 3.50 13.31
C LEU A 244 8.49 4.52 12.35
N GLY A 245 9.37 5.16 11.56
CA GLY A 245 8.97 5.99 10.43
C GLY A 245 9.09 5.20 9.14
N VAL A 246 8.01 5.13 8.37
CA VAL A 246 8.02 4.52 7.04
C VAL A 246 7.83 5.58 5.96
N ASN A 247 8.43 5.36 4.80
CA ASN A 247 8.20 6.16 3.60
C ASN A 247 7.50 5.31 2.55
N LEU A 248 6.53 5.89 1.86
CA LEU A 248 5.81 5.24 0.77
C LEU A 248 6.32 5.76 -0.57
N GLY A 249 7.02 4.92 -1.33
CA GLY A 249 7.41 5.23 -2.70
C GLY A 249 6.28 4.90 -3.68
N VAL A 250 5.87 5.86 -4.52
CA VAL A 250 4.86 5.62 -5.56
C VAL A 250 5.34 6.16 -6.91
N ASP A 251 5.33 5.30 -7.92
CA ASP A 251 5.80 5.62 -9.27
C ASP A 251 4.65 5.43 -10.27
N TRP A 252 4.37 6.43 -11.10
CA TRP A 252 3.24 6.40 -12.03
C TRP A 252 3.71 6.25 -13.48
N TYR A 253 3.66 5.01 -13.98
CA TYR A 253 3.83 4.74 -15.41
C TYR A 253 2.48 4.64 -16.11
N ALA A 254 2.22 5.54 -17.06
CA ALA A 254 1.20 5.30 -18.08
C ALA A 254 1.76 4.30 -19.10
N LEU A 255 1.54 2.99 -18.89
CA LEU A 255 1.90 2.00 -19.89
C LEU A 255 1.06 2.23 -21.17
N PRO A 256 1.65 2.15 -22.38
CA PRO A 256 0.89 2.16 -23.61
C PRO A 256 -0.14 1.02 -23.61
N THR A 257 -1.36 1.31 -24.05
CA THR A 257 -2.51 0.41 -24.04
C THR A 257 -2.20 -0.98 -24.64
N ASP A 258 -1.33 -1.01 -25.65
CA ASP A 258 -0.92 -2.24 -26.36
C ASP A 258 -0.10 -3.21 -25.49
N PHE A 259 0.68 -2.71 -24.52
CA PHE A 259 1.49 -3.55 -23.63
C PHE A 259 0.65 -4.15 -22.49
N MET A 260 -0.42 -3.48 -22.08
CA MET A 260 -1.29 -3.90 -20.98
C MET A 260 -2.20 -5.08 -21.37
N ILE A 261 -2.63 -5.17 -22.63
CA ILE A 261 -3.41 -6.30 -23.17
C ILE A 261 -2.61 -7.60 -23.09
N GLN A 262 -1.28 -7.54 -23.24
CA GLN A 262 -0.41 -8.71 -23.21
C GLN A 262 -0.17 -9.27 -21.79
N LEU A 263 -0.44 -8.48 -20.76
CA LEU A 263 -0.28 -8.84 -19.33
C LEU A 263 -1.59 -9.31 -18.66
N ASN A 264 -2.72 -9.40 -19.38
CA ASN A 264 -4.04 -9.68 -18.79
C ASN A 264 -4.41 -8.72 -17.64
N ILE A 265 -3.86 -7.51 -17.65
CA ILE A 265 -4.31 -6.45 -16.74
C ILE A 265 -5.60 -5.92 -17.37
N LEU A 266 -6.73 -6.38 -16.81
CA LEU A 266 -8.06 -5.96 -17.22
C LEU A 266 -8.10 -4.43 -17.26
N HIS A 267 -8.47 -3.92 -18.44
CA HIS A 267 -8.71 -2.52 -18.71
C HIS A 267 -9.72 -1.99 -17.71
N ASP A 268 -9.29 -1.22 -16.72
CA ASP A 268 -10.16 -0.15 -16.24
C ASP A 268 -9.40 1.09 -15.79
N ARG A 269 -10.01 2.22 -16.11
CA ARG A 269 -9.47 3.56 -15.95
C ARG A 269 -9.36 3.85 -14.46
N PHE A 270 -8.18 3.62 -13.92
CA PHE A 270 -7.96 3.66 -12.49
C PHE A 270 -8.25 5.01 -11.83
N SER A 271 -9.32 5.04 -11.04
CA SER A 271 -9.37 5.76 -9.78
C SER A 271 -8.63 4.94 -8.71
N TYR A 272 -7.28 4.93 -8.74
CA TYR A 272 -6.46 4.39 -7.63
C TYR A 272 -6.67 5.18 -6.31
N ILE A 273 -7.52 6.22 -6.32
CA ILE A 273 -7.95 6.97 -5.14
C ILE A 273 -8.60 6.05 -4.09
N GLN A 274 -9.22 4.92 -4.47
CA GLN A 274 -9.72 3.88 -3.53
C GLN A 274 -8.74 2.71 -3.28
N SER A 275 -7.62 2.63 -4.00
CA SER A 275 -6.69 1.49 -3.92
C SER A 275 -5.77 1.51 -2.69
N ASN A 276 -5.71 2.63 -1.98
CA ASN A 276 -4.87 2.80 -0.78
C ASN A 276 -5.61 2.52 0.53
N ILE A 277 -6.89 2.13 0.48
CA ILE A 277 -7.69 1.86 1.68
C ILE A 277 -6.98 0.86 2.61
N PRO A 278 -6.48 -0.31 2.15
CA PRO A 278 -5.90 -1.29 3.06
C PRO A 278 -4.63 -0.81 3.78
N ILE A 279 -3.73 -0.11 3.07
CA ILE A 279 -2.49 0.40 3.67
C ILE A 279 -2.75 1.58 4.61
N VAL A 280 -3.74 2.42 4.31
CA VAL A 280 -4.12 3.54 5.18
C VAL A 280 -4.77 3.02 6.47
N SER A 281 -5.65 2.03 6.39
CA SER A 281 -6.25 1.39 7.56
C SER A 281 -5.19 0.73 8.45
N ASP A 282 -4.25 -0.02 7.86
CA ASP A 282 -3.14 -0.65 8.60
C ASP A 282 -2.21 0.41 9.25
N LEU A 283 -1.87 1.49 8.52
CA LEU A 283 -1.09 2.62 9.06
C LEU A 283 -1.81 3.35 10.21
N LEU A 284 -3.12 3.55 10.09
CA LEU A 284 -3.92 4.19 11.12
C LEU A 284 -3.96 3.33 12.39
N TRP A 285 -4.15 2.03 12.23
CA TRP A 285 -4.15 1.07 13.33
C TRP A 285 -2.77 0.96 13.99
N LEU A 286 -1.70 0.85 13.20
CA LEU A 286 -0.32 0.80 13.69
C LEU A 286 0.09 2.09 14.41
N TRP A 287 -0.42 3.24 13.97
CA TRP A 287 -0.17 4.50 14.65
C TRP A 287 -0.96 4.60 15.96
N LYS A 288 -2.27 4.31 15.94
CA LYS A 288 -3.20 4.47 17.08
C LYS A 288 -2.98 3.42 18.18
N HIS A 289 -2.87 2.15 17.81
CA HIS A 289 -2.81 1.01 18.73
C HIS A 289 -1.42 0.38 18.83
N GLY A 290 -0.71 0.32 17.70
CA GLY A 290 0.60 -0.35 17.62
C GLY A 290 0.51 -1.87 17.67
N ILE A 291 1.57 -2.55 17.25
CA ILE A 291 1.71 -4.01 17.32
C ILE A 291 2.71 -4.41 18.41
N LYS A 292 2.41 -5.47 19.16
CA LYS A 292 3.39 -6.07 20.07
C LYS A 292 4.21 -7.11 19.30
N VAL A 293 5.52 -6.90 19.20
CA VAL A 293 6.41 -7.75 18.41
C VAL A 293 7.55 -8.30 19.29
N PRO A 294 7.72 -9.63 19.38
CA PRO A 294 8.91 -10.23 19.98
C PRO A 294 10.16 -9.87 19.18
N THR A 295 11.17 -9.36 19.86
CA THR A 295 12.46 -9.00 19.26
C THR A 295 13.60 -9.70 20.01
N GLU A 296 14.82 -9.60 19.47
CA GLU A 296 16.01 -10.18 20.09
C GLU A 296 16.26 -9.63 21.49
N SER A 297 16.09 -8.31 21.68
CA SER A 297 16.25 -7.67 22.98
C SER A 297 15.01 -7.81 23.89
N TRP A 298 13.81 -8.02 23.32
CA TRP A 298 12.54 -8.07 24.04
C TRP A 298 11.75 -9.34 23.72
N LEU A 299 12.09 -10.44 24.40
CA LEU A 299 11.43 -11.75 24.22
C LEU A 299 9.94 -11.74 24.57
N GLU A 300 9.51 -10.92 25.53
CA GLU A 300 8.09 -10.77 25.89
C GLU A 300 7.30 -9.90 24.89
N GLY A 301 7.99 -9.31 23.92
CA GLY A 301 7.46 -8.40 22.92
C GLY A 301 7.53 -6.94 23.32
N GLN A 302 8.05 -6.12 22.42
CA GLN A 302 8.03 -4.66 22.51
C GLN A 302 6.82 -4.11 21.77
N LEU A 303 6.19 -3.06 22.30
CA LEU A 303 5.12 -2.36 21.58
C LEU A 303 5.75 -1.44 20.53
N VAL A 304 5.29 -1.57 19.30
CA VAL A 304 5.81 -0.88 18.12
C VAL A 304 4.70 -0.05 17.51
N HIS A 305 4.95 1.25 17.37
CA HIS A 305 4.07 2.14 16.61
C HIS A 305 4.75 2.54 15.31
N VAL A 306 3.95 2.69 14.26
CA VAL A 306 4.44 3.06 12.93
C VAL A 306 3.73 4.33 12.47
N ALA A 307 4.47 5.25 11.87
CA ALA A 307 3.93 6.45 11.25
C ALA A 307 4.46 6.62 9.82
N LEU A 308 3.59 7.03 8.90
CA LEU A 308 3.99 7.45 7.56
C LEU A 308 4.67 8.82 7.63
N VAL A 309 5.94 8.88 7.27
CA VAL A 309 6.76 10.11 7.32
C VAL A 309 6.67 10.90 6.02
N ALA A 310 6.78 10.22 4.88
CA ALA A 310 6.66 10.85 3.57
C ALA A 310 6.11 9.88 2.51
N VAL A 311 5.40 10.44 1.54
CA VAL A 311 5.08 9.80 0.27
C VAL A 311 6.01 10.40 -0.77
N VAL A 312 6.88 9.59 -1.37
CA VAL A 312 7.84 10.03 -2.39
C VAL A 312 7.35 9.53 -3.73
N CYS A 313 7.04 10.44 -4.65
CA CYS A 313 6.39 10.05 -5.88
C CYS A 313 6.62 11.03 -7.04
N ASP A 314 6.37 10.59 -8.28
CA ASP A 314 6.39 11.51 -9.41
C ASP A 314 5.23 12.52 -9.36
N LYS A 315 5.25 13.54 -10.23
CA LYS A 315 4.22 14.59 -10.21
C LYS A 315 2.81 14.03 -10.48
N PRO A 316 2.58 13.15 -11.48
CA PRO A 316 1.28 12.54 -11.70
C PRO A 316 0.76 11.74 -10.49
N ALA A 317 1.61 10.95 -9.84
CA ALA A 317 1.26 10.21 -8.63
C ALA A 317 0.91 11.15 -7.47
N ALA A 318 1.70 12.21 -7.26
CA ALA A 318 1.47 13.20 -6.21
C ALA A 318 0.08 13.84 -6.36
N HIS A 319 -0.31 14.18 -7.60
CA HIS A 319 -1.63 14.73 -7.88
C HIS A 319 -2.73 13.73 -7.50
N LYS A 320 -2.62 12.48 -7.92
CA LYS A 320 -3.65 11.46 -7.66
C LYS A 320 -3.75 11.06 -6.20
N ILE A 321 -2.63 10.87 -5.53
CA ILE A 321 -2.58 10.44 -4.13
C ILE A 321 -2.93 11.58 -3.19
N GLY A 322 -2.49 12.81 -3.49
CA GLY A 322 -2.82 13.99 -2.70
C GLY A 322 -4.22 14.56 -2.95
N GLY A 323 -4.96 14.03 -3.93
CA GLY A 323 -6.27 14.56 -4.31
C GLY A 323 -6.19 15.89 -5.06
N PHE A 324 -5.07 16.21 -5.70
CA PHE A 324 -4.89 17.40 -6.53
C PHE A 324 -5.25 17.11 -7.99
N THR A 325 -5.74 18.12 -8.70
CA THR A 325 -6.06 18.01 -10.15
C THR A 325 -4.84 18.21 -11.05
N SER A 326 -4.99 17.88 -12.33
CA SER A 326 -3.93 17.98 -13.34
C SER A 326 -3.19 19.33 -13.36
N HIS A 327 -1.94 19.30 -13.83
CA HIS A 327 -1.11 20.48 -14.09
C HIS A 327 -1.74 21.49 -15.06
N SER A 328 -2.73 21.07 -15.86
CA SER A 328 -3.48 21.90 -16.80
C SER A 328 -4.64 22.68 -16.17
N HIS A 329 -4.92 22.49 -14.88
CA HIS A 329 -6.01 23.16 -14.18
C HIS A 329 -5.66 24.62 -13.79
N THR A 330 -6.68 25.45 -13.54
CA THR A 330 -6.51 26.84 -13.08
C THR A 330 -5.73 26.93 -11.77
N TYR A 331 -5.92 25.94 -10.90
CA TYR A 331 -5.13 25.70 -9.69
C TYR A 331 -4.36 24.40 -9.87
N PHE A 332 -3.06 24.51 -10.14
CA PHE A 332 -2.21 23.41 -10.60
C PHE A 332 -1.16 22.96 -9.58
N CYS A 333 -0.97 23.76 -8.53
CA CYS A 333 0.09 23.56 -7.56
C CYS A 333 -0.35 22.55 -6.49
N THR A 334 0.56 21.64 -6.13
CA THR A 334 0.35 20.61 -5.11
C THR A 334 0.62 21.11 -3.69
N GLU A 335 1.05 22.36 -3.54
CA GLU A 335 1.38 22.95 -2.24
C GLU A 335 0.44 24.09 -1.84
N CYS A 336 -0.18 24.77 -2.80
CA CYS A 336 -0.98 25.97 -2.57
C CYS A 336 -2.03 26.21 -3.66
N TRP A 337 -3.13 26.93 -3.36
CA TRP A 337 -4.22 27.16 -4.32
C TRP A 337 -3.95 28.41 -5.15
N ILE A 338 -2.74 28.51 -5.68
CA ILE A 338 -2.36 29.60 -6.57
C ILE A 338 -3.02 29.43 -7.93
N SER A 339 -3.58 30.51 -8.45
CA SER A 339 -4.12 30.53 -9.81
C SER A 339 -2.99 30.64 -10.83
N VAL A 340 -3.19 30.14 -12.05
CA VAL A 340 -2.25 30.37 -13.18
C VAL A 340 -1.99 31.86 -13.40
N ALA A 341 -2.98 32.73 -13.12
CA ALA A 341 -2.84 34.17 -13.27
C ALA A 341 -1.88 34.78 -12.22
N ASP A 342 -1.84 34.21 -11.02
CA ASP A 342 -1.08 34.72 -9.88
C ASP A 342 0.31 34.09 -9.75
N LYS A 343 0.69 33.15 -10.62
CA LYS A 343 1.98 32.41 -10.55
C LYS A 343 3.23 33.29 -10.45
N MET A 344 3.16 34.54 -10.91
CA MET A 344 4.27 35.51 -10.86
C MET A 344 4.33 36.29 -9.55
N ASN A 345 3.35 36.12 -8.65
CA ASN A 345 3.27 36.80 -7.37
C ASN A 345 3.78 35.88 -6.24
N PRO A 346 5.00 36.09 -5.72
CA PRO A 346 5.56 35.25 -4.67
C PRO A 346 4.77 35.31 -3.35
N ASN A 347 3.93 36.33 -3.15
CA ASN A 347 3.09 36.44 -1.95
C ASN A 347 1.73 35.71 -2.09
N ALA A 348 1.41 35.17 -3.27
CA ALA A 348 0.19 34.41 -3.50
C ALA A 348 0.29 32.94 -3.08
N PHE A 349 1.49 32.46 -2.75
CA PHE A 349 1.72 31.11 -2.25
C PHE A 349 1.33 31.03 -0.76
N GLN A 350 0.40 30.13 -0.43
CA GLN A 350 -0.09 29.89 0.93
C GLN A 350 -0.10 28.39 1.22
N GLN A 351 0.11 27.97 2.47
CA GLN A 351 -0.01 26.56 2.85
C GLN A 351 -1.48 26.10 2.76
N GLY A 352 -1.72 25.02 2.02
CA GLY A 352 -3.07 24.57 1.67
C GLY A 352 -3.59 23.32 2.38
N ASP A 353 -2.84 22.67 3.29
CA ASP A 353 -3.23 21.34 3.82
C ASP A 353 -4.62 21.31 4.47
N ALA A 354 -4.90 22.24 5.39
CA ALA A 354 -6.20 22.32 6.06
C ALA A 354 -7.36 22.54 5.06
N GLU A 355 -7.12 23.35 4.03
CA GLU A 355 -8.08 23.60 2.96
C GLU A 355 -8.25 22.35 2.07
N GLN A 356 -7.16 21.61 1.80
CA GLN A 356 -7.18 20.38 1.00
C GLN A 356 -8.02 19.31 1.67
N CYS A 357 -7.78 19.11 2.97
CA CYS A 357 -8.55 18.17 3.77
C CYS A 357 -10.01 18.61 3.86
N HIS A 358 -10.28 19.91 4.06
CA HIS A 358 -11.65 20.42 4.11
C HIS A 358 -12.42 20.20 2.81
N LEU A 359 -11.85 20.61 1.68
CA LEU A 359 -12.45 20.46 0.34
C LEU A 359 -12.54 18.98 -0.07
N GLY A 360 -11.54 18.17 0.27
CA GLY A 360 -11.57 16.72 0.05
C GLY A 360 -12.72 16.05 0.78
N ASN A 361 -12.97 16.43 2.04
CA ASN A 361 -14.11 15.94 2.80
C ASN A 361 -15.45 16.41 2.22
N GLN A 362 -15.55 17.66 1.73
CA GLN A 362 -16.73 18.11 1.01
C GLN A 362 -16.97 17.29 -0.26
N TYR A 363 -15.91 17.02 -1.04
CA TYR A 363 -15.97 16.16 -2.22
C TYR A 363 -16.48 14.75 -1.89
N CYS A 364 -16.01 14.15 -0.79
CA CYS A 364 -16.42 12.82 -0.36
C CYS A 364 -17.92 12.73 -0.04
N ASN A 365 -18.53 13.84 0.40
CA ASN A 365 -19.96 13.91 0.69
C ASN A 365 -20.84 14.12 -0.55
N LEU A 366 -20.25 14.27 -1.74
CA LEU A 366 -21.00 14.44 -2.99
C LEU A 366 -21.47 13.09 -3.54
N VAL A 367 -22.78 12.94 -3.67
CA VAL A 367 -23.42 11.68 -4.10
C VAL A 367 -23.35 11.45 -5.62
N THR A 368 -23.35 12.53 -6.42
CA THR A 368 -23.46 12.40 -7.89
C THR A 368 -22.14 12.67 -8.60
N LEU A 369 -21.83 11.87 -9.62
CA LEU A 369 -20.67 12.06 -10.49
C LEU A 369 -20.64 13.45 -11.11
N ASN A 370 -21.80 14.01 -11.46
CA ASN A 370 -21.88 15.34 -12.05
C ASN A 370 -21.54 16.45 -11.03
N ALA A 371 -21.98 16.31 -9.77
CA ALA A 371 -21.58 17.22 -8.70
C ALA A 371 -20.07 17.12 -8.43
N GLN A 372 -19.52 15.90 -8.36
CA GLN A 372 -18.08 15.67 -8.22
C GLN A 372 -17.27 16.32 -9.34
N LYS A 373 -17.66 16.14 -10.61
CA LYS A 373 -17.01 16.78 -11.76
C LYS A 373 -17.05 18.31 -11.67
N THR A 374 -18.20 18.87 -11.29
CA THR A 374 -18.35 20.32 -11.13
C THR A 374 -17.47 20.84 -10.00
N PHE A 375 -17.43 20.13 -8.87
CA PHE A 375 -16.59 20.46 -7.72
C PHE A 375 -15.11 20.46 -8.08
N VAL A 376 -14.65 19.41 -8.77
CA VAL A 376 -13.25 19.29 -9.22
C VAL A 376 -12.85 20.44 -10.14
N LYS A 377 -13.76 20.86 -11.03
CA LYS A 377 -13.54 21.99 -11.95
C LYS A 377 -13.46 23.34 -11.22
N GLU A 378 -14.12 23.49 -10.09
CA GLU A 378 -14.15 24.73 -9.31
C GLU A 378 -12.99 24.79 -8.31
N TYR A 379 -12.78 23.71 -7.55
CA TYR A 379 -11.90 23.66 -6.38
C TYR A 379 -10.60 22.90 -6.62
N ALA A 380 -10.40 22.30 -7.80
CA ALA A 380 -9.17 21.59 -8.14
C ALA A 380 -8.81 20.42 -7.20
N THR A 381 -9.78 19.93 -6.43
CA THR A 381 -9.58 19.03 -5.29
C THR A 381 -10.49 17.81 -5.36
N GLN A 382 -9.96 16.66 -4.94
CA GLN A 382 -10.64 15.38 -4.78
C GLN A 382 -10.31 14.82 -3.38
N TYR A 383 -11.10 13.84 -2.94
CA TYR A 383 -10.82 13.15 -1.68
C TYR A 383 -9.51 12.33 -1.77
N SER A 384 -8.68 12.42 -0.74
CA SER A 384 -7.49 11.58 -0.58
C SER A 384 -7.66 10.66 0.63
N GLN A 385 -7.40 9.36 0.46
CA GLN A 385 -7.40 8.41 1.58
C GLN A 385 -6.36 8.76 2.65
N LEU A 386 -5.25 9.40 2.29
CA LEU A 386 -4.23 9.82 3.25
C LEU A 386 -4.75 10.86 4.24
N SER A 387 -5.81 11.60 3.91
CA SER A 387 -6.45 12.54 4.84
C SER A 387 -7.07 11.87 6.08
N ARG A 388 -7.24 10.53 6.07
CA ARG A 388 -7.68 9.75 7.24
C ARG A 388 -6.59 9.64 8.31
N LEU A 389 -5.33 9.84 7.95
CA LEU A 389 -4.22 9.81 8.91
C LEU A 389 -4.17 11.16 9.63
N PRO A 390 -4.48 11.23 10.94
CA PRO A 390 -4.64 12.50 11.66
C PRO A 390 -3.34 13.28 11.83
N TYR A 391 -2.20 12.63 11.57
CA TYR A 391 -0.86 13.19 11.71
C TYR A 391 -0.20 13.54 10.37
N PHE A 392 -0.86 13.25 9.24
CA PHE A 392 -0.27 13.37 7.90
C PHE A 392 -0.71 14.65 7.20
N ASP A 393 0.26 15.46 6.77
CA ASP A 393 0.07 16.71 6.02
C ASP A 393 0.22 16.42 4.52
N LEU A 394 -0.88 16.52 3.76
CA LEU A 394 -0.94 16.21 2.33
C LEU A 394 -0.04 17.12 1.50
N VAL A 395 0.24 18.33 1.97
CA VAL A 395 1.07 19.31 1.27
C VAL A 395 2.55 19.13 1.63
N ALA A 396 2.86 18.96 2.91
CA ALA A 396 4.24 18.95 3.39
C ALA A 396 4.91 17.56 3.32
N GLN A 397 4.13 16.47 3.29
CA GLN A 397 4.66 15.10 3.35
C GLN A 397 4.48 14.32 2.04
N ILE A 398 3.83 14.89 1.02
CA ILE A 398 3.87 14.36 -0.36
C ILE A 398 5.01 15.06 -1.11
N ILE A 399 6.12 14.32 -1.28
CA ILE A 399 7.37 14.81 -1.86
C ILE A 399 7.45 14.36 -3.31
N ILE A 400 7.65 15.34 -4.21
CA ILE A 400 7.89 15.05 -5.62
C ILE A 400 9.34 14.56 -5.78
N ASP A 401 9.51 13.35 -6.29
CA ASP A 401 10.82 12.82 -6.67
C ASP A 401 11.31 13.52 -7.94
N LEU A 402 12.25 14.45 -7.75
CA LEU A 402 12.84 15.23 -8.83
C LEU A 402 13.69 14.37 -9.77
N MET A 403 14.24 13.24 -9.32
CA MET A 403 15.11 12.41 -10.14
C MET A 403 14.33 11.78 -11.30
N HIS A 404 13.10 11.33 -11.07
CA HIS A 404 12.22 10.84 -12.15
C HIS A 404 11.83 11.94 -13.13
N ASN A 405 11.48 13.13 -12.64
CA ASN A 405 11.05 14.24 -13.51
C ASN A 405 12.18 14.80 -14.37
N LEU A 406 13.42 14.84 -13.86
CA LEU A 406 14.60 15.33 -14.59
C LEU A 406 15.02 14.40 -15.74
N PHE A 407 14.93 13.08 -15.56
CA PHE A 407 15.30 12.12 -16.60
C PHE A 407 14.20 11.85 -17.63
N LEU A 408 12.93 12.11 -17.29
CA LEU A 408 11.78 11.90 -18.18
C LEU A 408 11.25 13.17 -18.86
N GLY A 409 11.81 14.34 -18.58
CA GLY A 409 11.57 15.56 -19.36
C GLY A 409 10.18 16.16 -19.18
N ALA A 410 9.63 16.15 -17.96
CA ALA A 410 8.41 16.88 -17.64
C ALA A 410 8.73 18.32 -17.20
N SER A 411 8.87 19.21 -18.19
CA SER A 411 8.92 20.68 -18.01
C SER A 411 7.58 21.33 -18.29
#